data_AF-U6CZ31-F1
#
_entry.id   AF-U6CZ31-F1
#
_cell.length_a   1.000
_cell.length_b   1.000
_cell.length_c   1.000
_cell.angle_alpha   90.00
_cell.angle_beta   90.00
_cell.angle_gamma   90.00
#
_symmetry.space_group_name_H-M   'P 1'
#
loop_
_entity.id
_entity.type
_entity.pdbx_description
1 polymer ?
#
loop_
_entity_poly.entity_id
_entity_poly.type
_entity_poly.pdbx_seq_one_letter_code
_entity_poly.pdbx_strand_id
1 'polypeptide(L)'
;RHLTYNLYSNVCRILFEKHKLMFAFLLCVRIMMNEGKIDQAEWRYLLSGGSIQVMTENPAPDWLSDRAWRDILALSNLPAFSSFADDFPKHLSEFQSIFDSLEPHREPLPGIWNEYLDQFQKLLVLRCLRGDKV
;
A
#
# COMPACT_ATOMS: atom_id res chain seq x y z
N ARG A 1 -5.11 -26.42 4.52
CA ARG A 1 -6.34 -25.58 4.39
C ARG A 1 -7.27 -25.66 5.61
N HIS A 2 -7.55 -26.83 6.19
CA HIS A 2 -8.41 -26.96 7.39
C HIS A 2 -7.91 -26.22 8.64
N LEU A 3 -6.59 -26.21 8.90
CA LEU A 3 -6.04 -25.56 10.09
C LEU A 3 -6.31 -24.04 10.10
N THR A 4 -6.01 -23.35 8.99
CA THR A 4 -6.20 -21.91 8.83
C THR A 4 -7.65 -21.48 8.98
N TYR A 5 -8.58 -22.23 8.36
CA TYR A 5 -10.02 -21.96 8.45
C TYR A 5 -10.56 -22.17 9.87
N ASN A 6 -10.16 -23.27 10.53
CA ASN A 6 -10.57 -23.55 11.91
C ASN A 6 -10.01 -22.51 12.88
N LEU A 7 -8.75 -22.10 12.70
CA LEU A 7 -8.14 -21.04 13.50
C LEU A 7 -8.88 -19.71 13.31
N TYR A 8 -9.20 -19.35 12.06
CA TYR A 8 -9.97 -18.16 11.73
C TYR A 8 -11.36 -18.17 12.36
N SER A 9 -12.11 -19.26 12.17
CA SER A 9 -13.46 -19.40 12.71
C SER A 9 -13.47 -19.34 14.24
N ASN A 10 -12.52 -20.02 14.90
CA ASN A 10 -12.45 -20.05 16.36
C ASN A 10 -12.08 -18.69 16.95
N VAL A 11 -11.15 -17.95 16.34
CA VAL A 11 -10.74 -16.63 16.81
C VAL A 11 -11.84 -15.58 16.55
N CYS A 12 -12.48 -15.61 15.38
CA CYS A 12 -13.58 -14.70 15.05
C CYS A 12 -14.85 -14.89 15.90
N ARG A 13 -15.04 -16.05 16.57
CA ARG A 13 -16.14 -16.24 17.54
C ARG A 13 -15.92 -15.44 18.83
N ILE A 14 -14.67 -15.13 19.17
CA ILE A 14 -14.29 -14.50 20.44
C ILE A 14 -13.93 -13.02 20.24
N LEU A 15 -13.58 -12.61 19.01
CA LEU A 15 -13.30 -11.21 18.66
C LEU A 15 -14.58 -10.38 18.45
N PHE A 16 -14.56 -9.13 18.95
CA PHE A 16 -15.52 -8.11 18.54
C PHE A 16 -15.46 -7.87 17.02
N GLU A 17 -16.61 -7.57 16.39
CA GLU A 17 -16.71 -7.31 14.95
C GLU A 17 -15.64 -6.35 14.42
N LYS A 18 -15.35 -5.27 15.16
CA LYS A 18 -14.32 -4.27 14.81
C LYS A 18 -12.90 -4.83 14.66
N HIS A 19 -12.60 -6.00 15.21
CA HIS A 19 -11.26 -6.61 15.14
C HIS A 19 -11.16 -7.76 14.13
N LYS A 20 -12.28 -8.25 13.60
CA LYS A 20 -12.29 -9.41 12.70
C LYS A 20 -11.60 -9.11 11.38
N LEU A 21 -11.81 -7.92 10.83
CA LEU A 21 -11.16 -7.49 9.58
C LEU A 21 -9.64 -7.42 9.73
N MET A 22 -9.16 -6.78 10.81
CA MET A 22 -7.72 -6.69 11.09
C MET A 22 -7.10 -8.07 11.28
N PHE A 23 -7.77 -8.97 11.99
CA PHE A 23 -7.28 -10.33 12.17
C PHE A 23 -7.25 -11.12 10.85
N ALA A 24 -8.30 -11.01 10.03
CA ALA A 24 -8.35 -11.62 8.70
C ALA A 24 -7.19 -11.12 7.81
N PHE A 25 -6.94 -9.80 7.84
CA PHE A 25 -5.85 -9.18 7.09
C PHE A 25 -4.48 -9.69 7.55
N LEU A 26 -4.21 -9.69 8.86
CA LEU A 26 -2.94 -10.20 9.41
C LEU A 26 -2.71 -11.68 9.08
N LEU A 27 -3.77 -12.49 9.17
CA LEU A 27 -3.70 -13.91 8.81
C LEU A 27 -3.39 -14.08 7.31
N CYS A 28 -4.05 -13.32 6.44
CA CYS A 28 -3.81 -13.33 4.99
C CYS A 28 -2.35 -12.94 4.66
N VAL A 29 -1.88 -11.83 5.20
CA VAL A 29 -0.49 -11.37 5.04
C VAL A 29 0.49 -12.45 5.49
N ARG A 30 0.28 -13.07 6.66
CA ARG A 30 1.17 -14.13 7.15
C ARG A 30 1.24 -15.33 6.22
N ILE A 31 0.12 -15.72 5.63
CA ILE A 31 0.09 -16.81 4.64
C ILE A 31 0.86 -16.39 3.37
N MET A 32 0.59 -15.19 2.85
CA MET A 32 1.22 -14.70 1.64
C MET A 32 2.74 -14.50 1.81
N MET A 33 3.20 -14.03 2.97
CA MET A 33 4.62 -13.95 3.31
C MET A 33 5.27 -15.35 3.35
N ASN A 34 4.60 -16.35 3.92
CA ASN A 34 5.11 -17.72 3.95
C ASN A 34 5.14 -18.38 2.56
N GLU A 35 4.29 -17.93 1.63
CA GLU A 35 4.32 -18.30 0.21
C GLU A 35 5.32 -17.49 -0.62
N GLY A 36 6.05 -16.54 -0.02
CA GLY A 36 7.01 -15.69 -0.71
C GLY A 36 6.38 -14.64 -1.63
N LYS A 37 5.08 -14.35 -1.46
CA LYS A 37 4.31 -13.39 -2.27
C LYS A 37 4.31 -11.97 -1.72
N ILE A 38 4.71 -11.78 -0.46
CA ILE A 38 4.87 -10.46 0.16
C ILE A 38 6.30 -10.38 0.66
N ASP A 39 7.02 -9.35 0.23
CA ASP A 39 8.37 -9.12 0.73
C ASP A 39 8.36 -8.59 2.17
N GLN A 40 9.37 -8.98 2.94
CA GLN A 40 9.47 -8.60 4.34
C GLN A 40 9.74 -7.10 4.53
N ALA A 41 10.43 -6.43 3.59
CA ALA A 41 10.63 -4.99 3.60
C ALA A 41 9.36 -4.25 3.21
N GLU A 42 8.60 -4.73 2.22
CA GLU A 42 7.28 -4.19 1.88
C GLU A 42 6.29 -4.27 3.06
N TRP A 43 6.27 -5.39 3.78
CA TRP A 43 5.46 -5.53 4.99
C TRP A 43 5.89 -4.57 6.10
N ARG A 44 7.19 -4.43 6.35
CA ARG A 44 7.71 -3.45 7.34
C ARG A 44 7.36 -2.04 6.94
N TYR A 45 7.46 -1.73 5.65
CA TYR A 45 7.05 -0.44 5.11
C TYR A 45 5.58 -0.20 5.45
N LEU A 46 4.66 -1.13 5.16
CA LEU A 46 3.23 -0.98 5.50
C LEU A 46 2.98 -0.70 6.99
N LEU A 47 3.75 -1.31 7.89
CA LEU A 47 3.56 -1.13 9.33
C LEU A 47 4.09 0.20 9.88
N SER A 48 5.27 0.61 9.42
CA SER A 48 6.03 1.69 10.07
C SER A 48 6.42 2.84 9.15
N GLY A 49 6.09 2.74 7.85
CA GLY A 49 6.61 3.64 6.82
C GLY A 49 8.05 3.29 6.46
N GLY A 50 8.68 4.15 5.67
CA GLY A 50 10.09 4.03 5.30
C GLY A 50 10.89 5.26 5.70
N SER A 51 12.21 5.12 5.71
CA SER A 51 13.11 6.28 5.74
C SER A 51 13.30 6.81 4.33
N ILE A 52 13.54 8.11 4.22
CA ILE A 52 13.87 8.77 2.95
C ILE A 52 15.38 8.76 2.80
N GLN A 53 15.88 8.37 1.62
CA GLN A 53 17.30 8.45 1.30
C GLN A 53 17.61 9.66 0.42
N VAL A 54 16.74 9.93 -0.56
CA VAL A 54 16.84 11.06 -1.48
C VAL A 54 15.61 11.93 -1.31
N MET A 55 15.84 13.21 -1.04
CA MET A 55 14.78 14.21 -0.93
C MET A 55 14.71 15.01 -2.23
N THR A 56 13.54 15.03 -2.85
CA THR A 56 13.23 15.84 -4.03
C THR A 56 12.02 16.73 -3.75
N GLU A 57 11.88 17.79 -4.54
CA GLU A 57 10.75 18.71 -4.41
C GLU A 57 9.44 18.01 -4.76
N ASN A 58 8.37 18.43 -4.07
CA ASN A 58 7.03 17.92 -4.32
C ASN A 58 6.55 18.40 -5.70
N PRO A 59 6.24 17.48 -6.64
CA PRO A 59 5.83 17.86 -7.99
C PRO A 59 4.40 18.41 -8.06
N ALA A 60 3.59 18.26 -7.00
CA ALA A 60 2.19 18.64 -6.99
C ALA A 60 1.75 19.24 -5.64
N PRO A 61 2.34 20.39 -5.23
CA PRO A 61 2.06 21.00 -3.92
C PRO A 61 0.61 21.45 -3.75
N ASP A 62 -0.15 21.61 -4.83
CA ASP A 62 -1.54 22.07 -4.81
C ASP A 62 -2.51 21.05 -4.18
N TRP A 63 -2.21 19.75 -4.29
CA TRP A 63 -3.09 18.68 -3.79
C TRP A 63 -2.35 17.59 -3.02
N LEU A 64 -1.07 17.37 -3.28
CA LEU A 64 -0.26 16.37 -2.58
C LEU A 64 0.46 17.03 -1.40
N SER A 65 0.21 16.56 -0.18
CA SER A 65 0.95 17.06 0.99
C SER A 65 2.42 16.63 0.97
N ASP A 66 3.30 17.45 1.55
CA ASP A 66 4.73 17.10 1.69
C ASP A 66 4.95 15.82 2.47
N ARG A 67 4.01 15.44 3.34
CA ARG A 67 4.06 14.16 4.06
C ARG A 67 3.81 12.99 3.11
N ALA A 68 2.77 13.08 2.29
CA ALA A 68 2.46 12.05 1.30
C ALA A 68 3.58 11.91 0.24
N TRP A 69 4.17 13.03 -0.18
CA TRP A 69 5.33 13.00 -1.07
C TRP A 69 6.54 12.31 -0.43
N ARG A 70 6.81 12.62 0.84
CA ARG A 70 7.85 11.93 1.63
C ARG A 70 7.61 10.43 1.73
N ASP A 71 6.36 10.00 1.90
CA ASP A 71 6.00 8.58 1.91
C ASP A 71 6.27 7.93 0.53
N ILE A 72 5.95 8.62 -0.58
CA ILE A 72 6.27 8.17 -1.96
C ILE A 72 7.78 8.04 -2.19
N LEU A 73 8.58 9.01 -1.71
CA LEU A 73 10.04 8.94 -1.80
C LEU A 73 10.59 7.78 -0.98
N ALA A 74 10.06 7.57 0.23
CA ALA A 74 10.45 6.43 1.06
C ALA A 74 10.04 5.08 0.43
N LEU A 75 8.88 5.03 -0.23
CA LEU A 75 8.39 3.85 -0.95
C LEU A 75 9.35 3.46 -2.08
N SER A 76 9.90 4.46 -2.78
CA SER A 76 10.81 4.26 -3.92
C SER A 76 12.16 3.63 -3.53
N ASN A 77 12.46 3.49 -2.23
CA ASN A 77 13.62 2.72 -1.77
C ASN A 77 13.41 1.20 -1.85
N LEU A 78 12.17 0.73 -2.05
CA LEU A 78 11.87 -0.68 -2.25
C LEU A 78 12.16 -1.07 -3.70
N PRO A 79 12.73 -2.26 -3.97
CA PRO A 79 13.14 -2.67 -5.31
C PRO A 79 12.04 -2.60 -6.38
N ALA A 80 10.80 -2.93 -6.01
CA ALA A 80 9.65 -2.87 -6.91
C ALA A 80 9.22 -1.44 -7.28
N PHE A 81 9.68 -0.42 -6.54
CA PHE A 81 9.24 0.96 -6.69
C PHE A 81 10.40 1.90 -7.06
N SER A 82 11.56 1.38 -7.46
CA SER A 82 12.78 2.17 -7.63
C SER A 82 12.64 3.34 -8.62
N SER A 83 11.77 3.22 -9.63
CA SER A 83 11.47 4.30 -10.58
C SER A 83 10.16 5.04 -10.29
N PHE A 84 9.47 4.71 -9.20
CA PHE A 84 8.12 5.20 -8.92
C PHE A 84 8.09 6.72 -8.70
N ALA A 85 8.97 7.26 -7.85
CA ALA A 85 9.05 8.70 -7.63
C ALA A 85 9.43 9.49 -8.90
N ASP A 86 10.25 8.91 -9.79
CA ASP A 86 10.66 9.57 -11.04
C ASP A 86 9.56 9.54 -12.11
N ASP A 87 8.73 8.50 -12.11
CA ASP A 87 7.58 8.37 -13.01
C ASP A 87 6.33 9.11 -12.51
N PHE A 88 6.22 9.34 -11.21
CA PHE A 88 5.06 9.99 -10.59
C PHE A 88 4.69 11.35 -11.23
N PRO A 89 5.65 12.28 -11.50
CA PRO A 89 5.36 13.56 -12.13
C PRO A 89 4.79 13.45 -13.56
N LYS A 90 4.98 12.31 -14.24
CA LYS A 90 4.48 12.09 -15.61
C LYS A 90 2.98 11.80 -15.63
N HIS A 91 2.40 11.41 -14.49
CA HIS A 91 1.02 10.94 -14.35
C HIS A 91 0.23 11.69 -13.27
N LEU A 92 0.60 12.94 -12.95
CA LEU A 92 0.02 13.70 -11.84
C LEU A 92 -1.51 13.79 -11.88
N SER A 93 -2.10 14.04 -13.05
CA SER A 93 -3.55 14.15 -13.20
C SER A 93 -4.27 12.84 -12.91
N GLU A 94 -3.68 11.70 -13.30
CA GLU A 94 -4.26 10.38 -13.06
C GLU A 94 -4.15 10.02 -11.56
N PHE A 95 -2.99 10.29 -10.94
CA PHE A 95 -2.84 10.10 -9.49
C PHE A 95 -3.74 11.02 -8.67
N GLN A 96 -3.97 12.25 -9.12
CA GLN A 96 -4.92 13.16 -8.49
C GLN A 96 -6.35 12.61 -8.58
N SER A 97 -6.75 12.05 -9.73
CA SER A 97 -8.05 11.38 -9.86
C SER A 97 -8.22 10.22 -8.88
N ILE A 98 -7.16 9.45 -8.62
CA ILE A 98 -7.17 8.39 -7.61
C ILE A 98 -7.31 8.98 -6.21
N PHE A 99 -6.57 10.05 -5.91
CA PHE A 99 -6.63 10.73 -4.62
C PHE A 99 -8.03 11.29 -4.33
N ASP A 100 -8.68 11.87 -5.33
CA ASP A 100 -10.02 12.46 -5.22
C ASP A 100 -11.16 11.41 -5.25
N SER A 101 -10.87 10.17 -5.67
CA SER A 101 -11.87 9.10 -5.78
C SER A 101 -12.44 8.68 -4.41
N LEU A 102 -13.73 8.37 -4.40
CA LEU A 102 -14.39 7.79 -3.23
C LEU A 102 -13.97 6.34 -2.97
N GLU A 103 -13.64 5.62 -4.05
CA GLU A 103 -13.23 4.21 -4.06
C GLU A 103 -11.83 4.04 -4.69
N PRO A 104 -10.76 4.63 -4.11
CA PRO A 104 -9.44 4.69 -4.74
C PRO A 104 -8.81 3.30 -4.98
N HIS A 105 -9.24 2.30 -4.20
CA HIS A 105 -8.81 0.90 -4.35
C HIS A 105 -9.36 0.20 -5.60
N ARG A 106 -10.29 0.83 -6.33
CA ARG A 106 -10.88 0.32 -7.58
C ARG A 106 -10.33 1.03 -8.81
N GLU A 107 -9.66 2.16 -8.62
CA GLU A 107 -9.04 2.90 -9.72
C GLU A 107 -7.75 2.20 -10.17
N PRO A 108 -7.53 2.07 -11.49
CA PRO A 108 -6.27 1.52 -12.00
C PRO A 108 -5.13 2.50 -11.72
N LEU A 109 -3.96 1.96 -11.35
CA LEU A 109 -2.77 2.81 -11.24
C LEU A 109 -2.30 3.30 -12.63
N PRO A 110 -1.75 4.51 -12.74
CA PRO A 110 -1.31 5.06 -14.02
C PRO A 110 -0.14 4.28 -14.64
N GLY A 111 0.03 4.41 -15.95
CA GLY A 111 1.18 3.84 -16.67
C GLY A 111 1.33 2.33 -16.51
N ILE A 112 2.57 1.86 -16.27
CA ILE A 112 2.86 0.42 -16.13
C ILE A 112 2.44 -0.14 -14.76
N TRP A 113 2.18 0.72 -13.77
CA TRP A 113 2.08 0.34 -12.36
C TRP A 113 0.87 -0.54 -12.06
N ASN A 114 -0.22 -0.42 -12.85
CA ASN A 114 -1.37 -1.30 -12.66
C ASN A 114 -1.11 -2.75 -13.06
N GLU A 115 -0.24 -2.99 -14.04
CA GLU A 115 0.08 -4.35 -14.49
C GLU A 115 1.32 -4.90 -13.80
N TYR A 116 2.28 -4.02 -13.49
CA TYR A 116 3.55 -4.39 -12.88
C TYR A 116 3.44 -4.72 -11.38
N LEU A 117 2.62 -3.97 -10.64
CA LEU A 117 2.48 -4.16 -9.19
C LEU A 117 1.42 -5.21 -8.85
N ASP A 118 1.69 -6.02 -7.85
CA ASP A 118 0.69 -6.92 -7.29
C ASP A 118 -0.31 -6.18 -6.37
N GLN A 119 -1.33 -6.89 -5.87
CA GLN A 119 -2.37 -6.29 -5.04
C GLN A 119 -1.83 -5.71 -3.72
N PHE A 120 -0.81 -6.32 -3.12
CA PHE A 120 -0.22 -5.82 -1.88
C PHE A 120 0.62 -4.56 -2.14
N GLN A 121 1.38 -4.54 -3.23
CA GLN A 121 2.16 -3.39 -3.65
C GLN A 121 1.28 -2.19 -4.02
N LYS A 122 0.14 -2.42 -4.69
CA LYS A 122 -0.87 -1.37 -4.96
C LYS A 122 -1.42 -0.77 -3.66
N LEU A 123 -1.60 -1.59 -2.62
CA LEU A 123 -2.01 -1.11 -1.30
C LEU A 123 -1.00 -0.13 -0.69
N LEU A 124 0.31 -0.35 -0.92
CA LEU A 124 1.35 0.56 -0.42
C LEU A 124 1.28 1.93 -1.10
N VAL A 125 1.01 1.97 -2.41
CA VAL A 125 0.80 3.22 -3.16
C VAL A 125 -0.39 3.98 -2.59
N LEU A 126 -1.53 3.28 -2.41
CA LEU A 126 -2.74 3.87 -1.85
C LEU A 126 -2.53 4.40 -0.43
N ARG A 127 -1.73 3.71 0.39
CA ARG A 127 -1.37 4.20 1.74
C ARG A 127 -0.62 5.53 1.69
N CYS A 128 0.25 5.73 0.71
CA CYS A 128 0.99 6.99 0.56
C CYS A 128 0.06 8.13 0.13
N LEU A 129 -0.84 7.87 -0.81
CA LEU A 129 -1.77 8.88 -1.33
C LEU A 129 -2.90 9.21 -0.32
N ARG A 130 -3.48 8.18 0.30
CA ARG A 130 -4.64 8.28 1.19
C ARG A 130 -4.46 7.41 2.43
N GLY A 131 -3.58 7.85 3.33
CA GLY A 131 -3.38 7.19 4.63
C GLY A 131 -4.63 7.16 5.53
N ASP A 132 -5.69 7.90 5.19
CA ASP A 132 -6.97 7.92 5.90
C ASP A 132 -7.96 6.81 5.46
N LYS A 133 -7.73 6.17 4.31
CA LYS A 133 -8.62 5.16 3.72
C LYS A 133 -8.05 3.73 3.69
N VAL A 134 -6.87 3.52 4.28
CA VAL A 134 -6.20 2.20 4.41
C VAL A 134 -6.38 1.63 5.80
#